data_AF-A0A397IRQ7-F1
#
_entry.id   AF-A0A397IRQ7-F1
#
_cell.length_a   1.000
_cell.length_b   1.000
_cell.length_c   1.000
_cell.angle_alpha   90.00
_cell.angle_beta   90.00
_cell.angle_gamma   90.00
#
_symmetry.space_group_name_H-M   'P 1'
#
loop_
_entity.id
_entity.type
_entity.pdbx_description
1 polymer ?
#
loop_
_entity_poly.entity_id
_entity_poly.type
_entity_poly.pdbx_seq_one_letter_code
_entity_poly.pdbx_strand_id
1 'polypeptide(L)'
;MKKLSLDDAIEIARKKNGKCLSTQYINNSTPLYWQCNKFHTWHTTLSNVKNHNTWCLTCSRIISSIKQAYTLEEVKCVAYSRNGECLSEKYYNNRIPLRWKCSKGHEWLALFYSIINNQSWCLLSNLDWRCTKGHNWSAPSHTILKECWCPFCSKYTRENLCRGIVTKLLGSPPSKNRRPDFLKTSKHPSGLELNIYYPQYGLAIEVQGEQHKRYVKHFHRILEGFNNLLIRD
;
A
#
# COMPACT_ATOMS: atom_id res chain seq x y z
N MET A 1 18.24 29.88 39.04
CA MET A 1 17.41 30.11 37.82
C MET A 1 16.81 31.51 37.90
N LYS A 2 16.91 32.31 36.84
CA LYS A 2 16.32 33.65 36.79
C LYS A 2 14.79 33.52 36.77
N LYS A 3 14.08 34.16 37.71
CA LYS A 3 12.61 34.21 37.70
C LYS A 3 12.17 35.02 36.49
N LEU A 4 11.25 34.46 35.70
CA LEU A 4 10.66 35.16 34.56
C LEU A 4 9.63 36.18 35.06
N SER A 5 9.52 37.31 34.37
CA SER A 5 8.56 38.38 34.67
C SER A 5 7.61 38.64 33.48
N LEU A 6 6.63 39.51 33.69
CA LEU A 6 5.79 40.03 32.62
C LEU A 6 6.61 40.78 31.55
N ASP A 7 7.64 41.51 31.97
CA ASP A 7 8.53 42.25 31.05
C ASP A 7 9.28 41.30 30.11
N ASP A 8 9.68 40.12 30.60
CA ASP A 8 10.30 39.09 29.74
C ASP A 8 9.31 38.63 28.65
N ALA A 9 8.03 38.49 28.98
CA ALA A 9 6.98 38.13 28.02
C ALA A 9 6.77 39.23 26.97
N ILE A 10 6.76 40.50 27.39
CA ILE A 10 6.64 41.66 26.50
C ILE A 10 7.86 41.75 25.57
N GLU A 11 9.07 41.59 26.11
CA GLU A 11 10.30 41.64 25.32
C GLU A 11 10.37 40.51 24.28
N ILE A 12 9.98 39.28 24.65
CA ILE A 12 9.90 38.13 23.73
C ILE A 12 8.90 38.40 22.62
N ALA A 13 7.73 38.97 22.94
CA ALA A 13 6.75 39.34 21.94
C ALA A 13 7.31 40.38 20.96
N ARG A 14 7.98 41.42 21.49
CA ARG A 14 8.61 42.48 20.70
C ARG A 14 9.69 41.93 19.76
N LYS A 15 10.55 41.03 20.24
CA LYS A 15 11.57 40.35 19.42
C LYS A 15 10.97 39.54 18.27
N LYS A 16 9.75 39.03 18.43
CA LYS A 16 9.00 38.31 17.39
C LYS A 16 8.03 39.20 16.61
N ASN A 17 8.23 40.53 16.65
CA ASN A 17 7.39 41.54 16.00
C ASN A 17 5.90 41.42 16.38
N GLY A 18 5.60 41.15 17.65
CA GLY A 18 4.23 41.14 18.15
C GLY A 18 4.11 41.70 19.55
N LYS A 19 2.99 41.42 20.21
CA LYS A 19 2.61 42.01 21.50
C LYS A 19 2.14 40.94 22.47
N CYS A 20 2.52 41.08 23.73
CA CYS A 20 1.83 40.43 24.84
C CYS A 20 0.65 41.32 25.22
N LEU A 21 -0.56 40.75 25.26
CA LEU A 21 -1.79 41.46 25.61
C LEU A 21 -2.18 41.27 27.08
N SER A 22 -1.55 40.32 27.78
CA SER A 22 -1.76 40.12 29.21
C SER A 22 -1.12 41.24 30.02
N THR A 23 -1.82 41.70 31.07
CA THR A 23 -1.36 42.73 32.01
C THR A 23 -0.80 42.15 33.31
N GLN A 24 -0.93 40.84 33.52
CA GLN A 24 -0.47 40.14 34.72
C GLN A 24 0.27 38.86 34.34
N TYR A 25 1.28 38.52 35.14
CA TYR A 25 2.06 37.29 35.01
C TYR A 25 2.11 36.56 36.36
N ILE A 26 1.61 35.32 36.39
CA ILE A 26 1.57 34.50 37.60
C ILE A 26 2.77 33.54 37.63
N ASN A 27 2.95 32.76 36.57
CA ASN A 27 4.08 31.85 36.40
C ASN A 27 4.24 31.44 34.92
N ASN A 28 5.24 30.61 34.62
CA ASN A 28 5.59 30.21 33.25
C ASN A 28 4.65 29.17 32.63
N SER A 29 3.78 28.57 33.44
CA SER A 29 2.78 27.57 33.07
C SER A 29 1.37 28.18 32.96
N THR A 30 1.15 29.38 33.50
CA THR A 30 -0.07 30.15 33.28
C THR A 30 -0.05 30.72 31.86
N PRO A 31 -1.10 30.48 31.07
CA PRO A 31 -1.23 31.07 29.74
C PRO A 31 -1.31 32.60 29.76
N LEU A 32 -0.77 33.22 28.71
CA LEU A 32 -0.87 34.64 28.42
C LEU A 32 -1.54 34.83 27.05
N TYR A 33 -2.05 36.03 26.81
CA TYR A 33 -2.59 36.45 25.53
C TYR A 33 -1.50 37.11 24.68
N TRP A 34 -1.43 36.71 23.41
CA TRP A 34 -0.40 37.14 22.47
C TRP A 34 -1.03 37.63 21.18
N GLN A 35 -0.32 38.52 20.48
CA GLN A 35 -0.69 39.02 19.15
C GLN A 35 0.56 39.08 18.25
N CYS A 36 0.46 38.63 17.00
CA CYS A 36 1.57 38.74 16.04
C CYS A 36 1.44 40.01 15.17
N ASN A 37 2.44 40.30 14.33
CA ASN A 37 2.40 41.42 13.37
C ASN A 37 1.26 41.36 12.35
N LYS A 38 0.66 40.18 12.13
CA LYS A 38 -0.54 40.00 11.29
C LYS A 38 -1.84 40.07 12.10
N PHE A 39 -1.78 40.58 13.33
CA PHE A 39 -2.91 40.78 14.24
C PHE A 39 -3.66 39.52 14.69
N HIS A 40 -3.17 38.32 14.36
CA HIS A 40 -3.72 37.09 14.94
C HIS A 40 -3.45 37.07 16.43
N THR A 41 -4.49 36.77 17.20
CA THR A 41 -4.41 36.60 18.64
C THR A 41 -4.48 35.12 19.01
N TRP A 42 -3.75 34.72 20.05
CA TRP A 42 -3.83 33.37 20.58
C TRP A 42 -3.45 33.36 22.07
N HIS A 43 -3.74 32.23 22.71
CA HIS A 43 -3.54 32.03 24.14
C HIS A 43 -2.58 30.85 24.36
N THR A 44 -1.44 31.08 25.01
CA THR A 44 -0.42 30.05 25.28
C THR A 44 0.51 30.48 26.41
N THR A 45 1.28 29.56 26.98
CA THR A 45 2.19 29.85 28.08
C THR A 45 3.50 30.49 27.61
N LEU A 46 4.13 31.28 28.48
CA LEU A 46 5.45 31.88 28.23
C LEU A 46 6.52 30.80 27.98
N SER A 47 6.44 29.68 28.71
CA SER A 47 7.30 28.51 28.49
C SER A 47 7.25 28.04 27.04
N ASN A 48 6.05 27.93 26.46
CA ASN A 48 5.87 27.40 25.12
C ASN A 48 6.47 28.33 24.06
N VAL A 49 6.19 29.64 24.18
CA VAL A 49 6.72 30.66 23.28
C VAL A 49 8.25 30.75 23.33
N LYS A 50 8.83 30.62 24.53
CA LYS A 50 10.27 30.74 24.75
C LYS A 50 11.03 29.51 24.27
N ASN A 51 10.53 28.30 24.57
CA ASN A 51 11.29 27.07 24.43
C ASN A 51 11.01 26.32 23.12
N HIS A 52 9.83 26.46 22.51
CA HIS A 52 9.41 25.59 21.40
C HIS A 52 9.49 26.21 20.00
N ASN A 53 10.14 27.36 19.82
CA ASN A 53 10.20 28.08 18.54
C ASN A 53 8.84 28.34 17.86
N THR A 54 7.73 28.09 18.56
CA THR A 54 6.38 28.31 18.10
C THR A 54 5.96 29.74 18.45
N TRP A 55 5.39 30.46 17.48
CA TRP A 55 4.91 31.83 17.67
C TRP A 55 3.42 31.90 17.36
N CYS A 56 3.07 32.23 16.11
CA CYS A 56 1.69 32.28 15.67
C CYS A 56 1.37 31.03 14.84
N LEU A 57 0.46 30.18 15.34
CA LEU A 57 0.03 28.97 14.64
C LEU A 57 -0.66 29.30 13.31
N THR A 58 -1.44 30.38 13.24
CA THR A 58 -2.11 30.80 12.01
C THR A 58 -1.09 31.21 10.95
N CYS A 59 -0.12 32.05 11.29
CA CYS A 59 0.98 32.40 10.38
C CYS A 59 1.80 31.18 9.99
N SER A 60 2.12 30.28 10.93
CA SER A 60 2.85 29.05 10.63
C SER A 60 2.09 28.16 9.66
N ARG A 61 0.77 28.00 9.82
CA ARG A 61 -0.08 27.22 8.91
C ARG A 61 -0.14 27.85 7.53
N ILE A 62 -0.30 29.17 7.45
CA ILE A 62 -0.30 29.92 6.18
C ILE A 62 1.05 29.74 5.46
N ILE A 63 2.17 29.93 6.16
CA ILE A 63 3.52 29.73 5.60
C ILE A 63 3.72 28.28 5.15
N SER A 64 3.29 27.30 5.96
CA SER A 64 3.36 25.89 5.60
C SER A 64 2.46 25.52 4.41
N SER A 65 1.33 26.20 4.23
CA SER A 65 0.49 26.03 3.03
C SER A 65 1.13 26.67 1.79
N ILE A 66 1.79 27.82 1.94
CA ILE A 66 2.51 28.49 0.85
C ILE A 66 3.75 27.68 0.44
N LYS A 67 4.52 27.15 1.40
CA LYS A 67 5.64 26.23 1.13
C LYS A 67 5.23 24.93 0.43
N GLN A 68 3.96 24.55 0.48
CA GLN A 68 3.43 23.37 -0.21
C GLN A 68 2.84 23.69 -1.59
N ALA A 69 2.79 24.96 -1.99
CA ALA A 69 2.37 25.38 -3.32
C ALA A 69 3.56 25.25 -4.28
N TYR A 70 3.81 24.03 -4.75
CA TYR A 70 4.80 23.78 -5.80
C TYR A 70 4.33 24.35 -7.15
N THR A 71 5.26 24.74 -8.02
CA THR A 71 4.93 25.07 -9.41
C THR A 71 4.88 23.82 -10.28
N LEU A 72 4.27 23.92 -11.46
CA LEU A 72 4.28 22.81 -12.42
C LEU A 72 5.70 22.46 -12.87
N GLU A 73 6.58 23.47 -12.98
CA GLU A 73 7.98 23.32 -13.34
C GLU A 73 8.72 22.49 -12.28
N GLU A 74 8.52 22.78 -11.00
CA GLU A 74 9.12 22.00 -9.90
C GLU A 74 8.64 20.54 -9.91
N VAL A 75 7.35 20.33 -10.17
CA VAL A 75 6.77 18.98 -10.33
C VAL A 75 7.44 18.22 -11.49
N LYS A 76 7.68 18.89 -12.63
CA LYS A 76 8.39 18.31 -13.78
C LYS A 76 9.86 18.03 -13.46
N CYS A 77 10.56 18.91 -12.74
CA CYS A 77 11.91 18.66 -12.27
C CYS A 77 12.00 17.42 -11.37
N VAL A 78 11.02 17.21 -10.49
CA VAL A 78 10.94 16.00 -9.65
C VAL A 78 10.77 14.75 -10.51
N ALA A 79 9.96 14.79 -11.57
CA ALA A 79 9.83 13.68 -12.50
C ALA A 79 11.17 13.39 -13.19
N TYR A 80 11.83 14.44 -13.70
CA TYR A 80 13.10 14.36 -14.40
C TYR A 80 14.21 13.79 -13.52
N SER A 81 14.30 14.23 -12.26
CA SER A 81 15.27 13.72 -11.28
C SER A 81 15.16 12.21 -11.01
N ARG A 82 14.01 11.60 -11.34
CA ARG A 82 13.74 10.16 -11.20
C ARG A 82 13.71 9.44 -12.55
N ASN A 83 14.35 10.02 -13.57
CA ASN A 83 14.38 9.53 -14.95
C ASN A 83 12.96 9.29 -15.50
N GLY A 84 12.05 10.23 -15.31
CA GLY A 84 10.73 10.15 -15.90
C GLY A 84 10.13 11.54 -16.17
N GLU A 85 8.85 11.55 -16.42
CA GLU A 85 8.13 12.70 -16.95
C GLU A 85 6.79 12.87 -16.24
N CYS A 86 6.40 14.13 -16.00
CA CYS A 86 5.04 14.47 -15.61
C CYS A 86 4.27 14.83 -16.88
N LEU A 87 3.27 14.02 -17.22
CA LEU A 87 2.44 14.17 -18.42
C LEU A 87 1.27 15.14 -18.22
N SER A 88 1.06 15.64 -16.99
CA SER A 88 0.01 16.59 -16.69
C SER A 88 0.40 18.02 -17.11
N GLU A 89 -0.49 18.70 -17.83
CA GLU A 89 -0.29 20.08 -18.29
C GLU A 89 -0.55 21.13 -17.21
N LYS A 90 -1.29 20.77 -16.16
CA LYS A 90 -1.68 21.68 -15.08
C LYS A 90 -1.43 21.05 -13.72
N TYR A 91 -0.96 21.86 -12.78
CA TYR A 91 -0.81 21.51 -11.38
C TYR A 91 -1.56 22.54 -10.53
N TYR A 92 -2.51 22.06 -9.73
CA TYR A 92 -3.33 22.91 -8.87
C TYR A 92 -2.90 22.79 -7.41
N ASN A 93 -2.66 21.57 -6.93
CA ASN A 93 -2.18 21.27 -5.58
C ASN A 93 -1.70 19.81 -5.48
N ASN A 94 -1.07 19.48 -4.35
CA ASN A 94 -0.48 18.16 -4.10
C ASN A 94 -1.50 17.05 -3.76
N ARG A 95 -2.81 17.38 -3.74
CA ARG A 95 -3.92 16.46 -3.44
C ARG A 95 -4.69 16.00 -4.68
N ILE A 96 -4.39 16.56 -5.85
CA ILE A 96 -4.95 16.11 -7.12
C ILE A 96 -3.96 15.15 -7.80
N PRO A 97 -4.41 13.97 -8.27
CA PRO A 97 -3.54 13.06 -8.99
C PRO A 97 -3.01 13.68 -10.30
N LEU A 98 -1.72 13.48 -10.55
CA LEU A 98 -1.07 13.81 -11.81
C LEU A 98 -0.74 12.52 -12.58
N ARG A 99 -0.59 12.65 -13.90
CA ARG A 99 -0.10 11.56 -14.76
C ARG A 99 1.42 11.58 -14.81
N TRP A 100 2.02 10.44 -14.54
CA TRP A 100 3.46 10.23 -14.49
C TRP A 100 3.88 9.18 -15.50
N LYS A 101 5.10 9.28 -16.01
CA LYS A 101 5.76 8.30 -16.85
C LYS A 101 7.17 8.04 -16.36
N CYS A 102 7.59 6.78 -16.24
CA CYS A 102 8.97 6.44 -15.89
C CYS A 102 9.84 6.18 -17.13
N SER A 103 11.15 6.04 -16.96
CA SER A 103 12.11 5.69 -18.02
C SER A 103 11.78 4.39 -18.74
N LYS A 104 11.13 3.43 -18.07
CA LYS A 104 10.66 2.17 -18.69
C LYS A 104 9.36 2.33 -19.48
N GLY A 105 8.81 3.54 -19.57
CA GLY A 105 7.59 3.84 -20.31
C GLY A 105 6.27 3.58 -19.56
N HIS A 106 6.29 3.08 -18.32
CA HIS A 106 5.07 2.90 -17.55
C HIS A 106 4.41 4.23 -17.21
N GLU A 107 3.10 4.30 -17.39
CA GLU A 107 2.28 5.46 -17.04
C GLU A 107 1.37 5.15 -15.86
N TRP A 108 1.25 6.08 -14.90
CA TRP A 108 0.34 5.91 -13.77
C TRP A 108 -0.18 7.25 -13.23
N LEU A 109 -1.27 7.18 -12.47
CA LEU A 109 -1.81 8.31 -11.72
C LEU A 109 -1.32 8.27 -10.27
N ALA A 110 -0.75 9.37 -9.78
CA ALA A 110 -0.34 9.49 -8.39
C ALA A 110 -0.37 10.94 -7.90
N LEU A 111 -0.60 11.10 -6.60
CA LEU A 111 -0.49 12.39 -5.92
C LEU A 111 0.96 12.85 -5.89
N PHE A 112 1.20 14.15 -6.14
CA PHE A 112 2.54 14.72 -6.03
C PHE A 112 3.13 14.52 -4.62
N TYR A 113 2.30 14.67 -3.57
CA TYR A 113 2.69 14.41 -2.18
C TYR A 113 3.29 13.01 -1.99
N SER A 114 2.69 11.98 -2.59
CA SER A 114 3.18 10.60 -2.47
C SER A 114 4.51 10.41 -3.19
N ILE A 115 4.69 11.05 -4.36
CA ILE A 115 5.94 10.99 -5.13
C ILE A 115 7.13 11.55 -4.34
N ILE A 116 6.94 12.64 -3.61
CA ILE A 116 8.02 13.29 -2.84
C ILE A 116 8.29 12.62 -1.48
N ASN A 117 7.27 12.08 -0.80
CA ASN A 117 7.42 11.60 0.59
C ASN A 117 7.49 10.07 0.73
N ASN A 118 6.85 9.29 -0.15
CA ASN A 118 6.57 7.86 0.10
C ASN A 118 7.34 6.89 -0.81
N GLN A 119 8.39 7.33 -1.50
CA GLN A 119 9.17 6.52 -2.46
C GLN A 119 8.31 5.74 -3.49
N SER A 120 7.08 6.19 -3.76
CA SER A 120 6.11 5.49 -4.60
C SER A 120 6.33 5.71 -6.11
N TRP A 121 7.59 5.86 -6.53
CA TRP A 121 7.94 6.03 -7.93
C TRP A 121 7.90 4.69 -8.67
N CYS A 122 6.98 4.56 -9.64
CA CYS A 122 6.87 3.41 -10.54
C CYS A 122 6.90 2.02 -9.85
N LEU A 123 5.85 1.72 -9.08
CA LEU A 123 5.65 0.41 -8.43
C LEU A 123 5.31 -0.75 -9.41
N LEU A 124 5.23 -0.46 -10.72
CA LEU A 124 4.86 -1.41 -11.77
C LEU A 124 6.06 -2.15 -12.37
N SER A 125 7.29 -1.83 -11.97
CA SER A 125 8.43 -2.58 -12.47
C SER A 125 8.45 -3.98 -11.86
N ASN A 126 8.20 -4.99 -12.70
CA ASN A 126 8.44 -6.36 -12.32
C ASN A 126 9.93 -6.54 -12.03
N LEU A 127 10.22 -7.13 -10.87
CA LEU A 127 11.53 -7.65 -10.50
C LEU A 127 11.53 -9.16 -10.77
N ASP A 128 12.70 -9.70 -11.08
CA ASP A 128 12.87 -11.14 -11.20
C ASP A 128 13.17 -11.74 -9.82
N TRP A 129 12.37 -12.72 -9.43
CA TRP A 129 12.40 -13.38 -8.14
C TRP A 129 12.77 -14.85 -8.30
N ARG A 130 13.50 -15.40 -7.32
CA ARG A 130 13.83 -16.82 -7.22
C ARG A 130 13.51 -17.35 -5.83
N CYS A 131 12.76 -18.46 -5.75
CA CYS A 131 12.47 -19.10 -4.46
C CYS A 131 13.51 -20.17 -4.09
N THR A 132 13.49 -20.65 -2.86
CA THR A 132 14.40 -21.71 -2.35
C THR A 132 14.27 -23.04 -3.08
N LYS A 133 13.12 -23.31 -3.73
CA LYS A 133 12.91 -24.48 -4.60
C LYS A 133 13.38 -24.27 -6.04
N GLY A 134 13.95 -23.11 -6.35
CA GLY A 134 14.52 -22.79 -7.66
C GLY A 134 13.54 -22.26 -8.71
N HIS A 135 12.29 -21.97 -8.36
CA HIS A 135 11.34 -21.35 -9.29
C HIS A 135 11.67 -19.87 -9.53
N ASN A 136 11.63 -19.43 -10.79
CA ASN A 136 11.84 -18.04 -11.19
C ASN A 136 10.52 -17.41 -11.68
N TRP A 137 10.22 -16.18 -11.29
CA TRP A 137 9.08 -15.41 -11.82
C TRP A 137 9.35 -13.91 -11.80
N SER A 138 8.61 -13.17 -12.63
CA SER A 138 8.67 -11.71 -12.68
C SER A 138 7.41 -11.12 -12.04
N ALA A 139 7.56 -10.24 -11.04
CA ALA A 139 6.44 -9.62 -10.33
C ALA A 139 6.84 -8.31 -9.63
N PRO A 140 5.89 -7.40 -9.35
CA PRO A 140 6.17 -6.18 -8.59
C PRO A 140 6.53 -6.47 -7.13
N SER A 141 7.40 -5.68 -6.52
CA SER A 141 7.78 -5.87 -5.10
C SER A 141 6.60 -5.86 -4.13
N HIS A 142 5.61 -5.00 -4.38
CA HIS A 142 4.46 -4.85 -3.49
C HIS A 142 3.52 -6.07 -3.48
N THR A 143 3.57 -6.94 -4.51
CA THR A 143 2.77 -8.19 -4.50
C THR A 143 3.45 -9.28 -3.67
N ILE A 144 4.78 -9.32 -3.65
CA ILE A 144 5.57 -10.26 -2.86
C ILE A 144 5.46 -9.95 -1.36
N LEU A 145 5.47 -8.66 -0.99
CA LEU A 145 5.37 -8.21 0.41
C LEU A 145 4.00 -8.50 1.06
N LYS A 146 2.95 -8.78 0.28
CA LYS A 146 1.59 -9.10 0.76
C LYS A 146 1.38 -10.62 0.97
N GLU A 147 2.37 -11.31 1.51
CA GLU A 147 2.35 -12.75 1.88
C GLU A 147 2.20 -13.76 0.72
N CYS A 148 2.42 -13.33 -0.53
CA CYS A 148 2.44 -14.21 -1.69
C CYS A 148 3.88 -14.36 -2.20
N TRP A 149 4.71 -15.17 -1.53
CA TRP A 149 6.12 -15.33 -1.91
C TRP A 149 6.28 -15.95 -3.30
N CYS A 150 6.00 -17.24 -3.49
CA CYS A 150 6.23 -17.93 -4.76
C CYS A 150 4.93 -18.54 -5.29
N PRO A 151 4.41 -18.10 -6.45
CA PRO A 151 3.15 -18.59 -7.00
C PRO A 151 3.21 -20.07 -7.34
N PHE A 152 4.39 -20.62 -7.60
CA PHE A 152 4.57 -22.04 -7.90
C PHE A 152 4.68 -22.91 -6.65
N CYS A 153 5.16 -22.35 -5.52
CA CYS A 153 5.23 -23.08 -4.25
C CYS A 153 3.88 -23.12 -3.53
N SER A 154 3.05 -22.09 -3.70
CA SER A 154 1.68 -22.04 -3.20
C SER A 154 0.70 -22.83 -4.09
N LYS A 155 1.00 -22.94 -5.40
CA LYS A 155 0.24 -23.79 -6.31
C LYS A 155 0.44 -25.26 -5.92
N TYR A 156 -0.68 -25.95 -5.70
CA TYR A 156 -0.72 -27.36 -5.30
C TYR A 156 -0.12 -27.69 -3.92
N THR A 157 0.09 -26.74 -3.00
CA THR A 157 0.65 -27.09 -1.67
C THR A 157 -0.19 -28.16 -0.97
N ARG A 158 -1.53 -28.01 -0.98
CA ARG A 158 -2.47 -28.99 -0.41
C ARG A 158 -2.50 -30.29 -1.21
N GLU A 159 -2.53 -30.19 -2.55
CA GLU A 159 -2.55 -31.38 -3.41
C GLU A 159 -1.26 -32.20 -3.27
N ASN A 160 -0.09 -31.55 -3.19
CA ASN A 160 1.20 -32.19 -3.01
C ASN A 160 1.30 -32.86 -1.63
N LEU A 161 0.72 -32.27 -0.59
CA LEU A 161 0.60 -32.91 0.71
C LEU A 161 -0.24 -34.19 0.61
N CYS A 162 -1.42 -34.12 0.00
CA CYS A 162 -2.27 -35.29 -0.25
C CYS A 162 -1.55 -36.36 -1.09
N ARG A 163 -0.85 -35.97 -2.16
CA ARG A 163 -0.04 -36.87 -2.99
C ARG A 163 1.01 -37.61 -2.15
N GLY A 164 1.73 -36.90 -1.27
CA GLY A 164 2.72 -37.51 -0.38
C GLY A 164 2.12 -38.54 0.57
N ILE A 165 1.00 -38.19 1.22
CA ILE A 165 0.27 -39.09 2.13
C ILE A 165 -0.21 -40.34 1.38
N VAL A 166 -0.91 -40.16 0.26
CA VAL A 166 -1.49 -41.28 -0.51
C VAL A 166 -0.40 -42.16 -1.11
N THR A 167 0.71 -41.58 -1.60
CA THR A 167 1.86 -42.34 -2.09
C THR A 167 2.44 -43.23 -0.99
N LYS A 168 2.55 -42.72 0.24
CA LYS A 168 3.02 -43.49 1.40
C LYS A 168 2.05 -44.62 1.77
N LEU A 169 0.74 -44.40 1.66
CA LEU A 169 -0.28 -45.41 1.95
C LEU A 169 -0.38 -46.50 0.88
N LEU A 170 -0.31 -46.13 -0.40
CA LEU A 170 -0.51 -47.04 -1.54
C LEU A 170 0.80 -47.62 -2.11
N GLY A 171 1.95 -47.26 -1.53
CA GLY A 171 3.27 -47.79 -1.87
C GLY A 171 3.79 -47.43 -3.26
N SER A 172 3.08 -46.57 -4.00
CA SER A 172 3.41 -46.19 -5.38
C SER A 172 2.96 -44.76 -5.66
N PRO A 173 3.62 -44.03 -6.57
CA PRO A 173 3.19 -42.70 -6.96
C PRO A 173 1.94 -42.75 -7.85
N PRO A 174 1.10 -41.69 -7.83
CA PRO A 174 -0.03 -41.56 -8.74
C PRO A 174 0.43 -41.39 -10.20
N SER A 175 -0.48 -41.64 -11.13
CA SER A 175 -0.29 -41.40 -12.55
C SER A 175 0.13 -39.96 -12.86
N LYS A 176 1.03 -39.81 -13.83
CA LYS A 176 1.35 -38.51 -14.45
C LYS A 176 0.24 -38.04 -15.39
N ASN A 177 -0.54 -38.96 -15.96
CA ASN A 177 -1.69 -38.61 -16.79
C ASN A 177 -2.88 -38.24 -15.90
N ARG A 178 -3.20 -36.94 -15.85
CA ARG A 178 -4.33 -36.39 -15.09
C ARG A 178 -5.63 -36.28 -15.88
N ARG A 179 -5.59 -36.47 -17.21
CA ARG A 179 -6.76 -36.37 -18.10
C ARG A 179 -6.89 -37.66 -18.90
N PRO A 180 -7.32 -38.75 -18.27
CA PRO A 180 -7.45 -40.02 -18.96
C PRO A 180 -8.51 -39.94 -20.07
N ASP A 181 -8.31 -40.69 -21.16
CA ASP A 181 -9.13 -40.58 -22.37
C ASP A 181 -10.61 -40.90 -22.13
N PHE A 182 -10.92 -41.75 -21.15
CA PHE A 182 -12.31 -42.10 -20.81
C PHE A 182 -13.12 -40.93 -20.23
N LEU A 183 -12.47 -39.82 -19.87
CA LEU A 183 -13.15 -38.58 -19.42
C LEU A 183 -13.35 -37.57 -20.56
N LYS A 184 -13.02 -37.90 -21.80
CA LYS A 184 -13.33 -37.08 -22.97
C LYS A 184 -14.82 -37.20 -23.31
N THR A 185 -15.46 -36.05 -23.50
CA THR A 185 -16.87 -35.96 -23.91
C THR A 185 -17.01 -34.96 -25.04
N SER A 186 -18.15 -34.94 -25.74
CA SER A 186 -18.43 -33.90 -26.76
C SER A 186 -18.35 -32.47 -26.19
N LYS A 187 -18.71 -32.29 -24.91
CA LYS A 187 -18.59 -31.01 -24.18
C LYS A 187 -17.16 -30.71 -23.71
N HIS A 188 -16.36 -31.74 -23.46
CA HIS A 188 -14.99 -31.64 -22.96
C HIS A 188 -14.05 -32.50 -23.82
N PRO A 189 -13.71 -32.06 -25.04
CA PRO A 189 -12.90 -32.86 -25.98
C PRO A 189 -11.48 -33.12 -25.46
N SER A 190 -10.95 -32.24 -24.60
CA SER A 190 -9.65 -32.42 -23.93
C SER A 190 -9.70 -33.34 -22.71
N GLY A 191 -10.88 -33.80 -22.29
CA GLY A 191 -11.08 -34.60 -21.08
C GLY A 191 -11.11 -33.79 -19.79
N LEU A 192 -11.79 -34.33 -18.78
CA LEU A 192 -11.79 -33.77 -17.42
C LEU A 192 -10.49 -34.11 -16.69
N GLU A 193 -10.01 -33.20 -15.84
CA GLU A 193 -8.79 -33.38 -15.04
C GLU A 193 -9.12 -33.97 -13.67
N LEU A 194 -8.35 -34.98 -13.27
CA LEU A 194 -8.36 -35.57 -11.94
C LEU A 194 -7.15 -35.05 -11.15
N ASN A 195 -7.37 -34.62 -9.91
CA ASN A 195 -6.28 -34.09 -9.07
C ASN A 195 -5.20 -35.13 -8.77
N ILE A 196 -5.58 -36.32 -8.29
CA ILE A 196 -4.68 -37.45 -8.02
C ILE A 196 -5.32 -38.73 -8.57
N TYR A 197 -4.69 -39.37 -9.55
CA TYR A 197 -5.25 -40.53 -10.24
C TYR A 197 -4.35 -41.77 -10.13
N TYR A 198 -4.93 -42.90 -9.74
CA TYR A 198 -4.29 -44.20 -9.62
C TYR A 198 -5.02 -45.21 -10.52
N PRO A 199 -4.62 -45.32 -11.80
CA PRO A 199 -5.27 -46.22 -12.76
C PRO A 199 -5.23 -47.68 -12.32
N GLN A 200 -4.16 -48.12 -11.65
CA GLN A 200 -4.00 -49.49 -11.19
C GLN A 200 -5.05 -49.92 -10.15
N TYR A 201 -5.65 -48.95 -9.45
CA TYR A 201 -6.69 -49.19 -8.45
C TYR A 201 -8.07 -48.71 -8.92
N GLY A 202 -8.18 -48.16 -10.14
CA GLY A 202 -9.40 -47.47 -10.59
C GLY A 202 -9.80 -46.31 -9.68
N LEU A 203 -8.84 -45.68 -8.98
CA LEU A 203 -9.09 -44.70 -7.92
C LEU A 203 -8.67 -43.29 -8.36
N ALA A 204 -9.50 -42.30 -8.07
CA ALA A 204 -9.15 -40.89 -8.18
C ALA A 204 -9.49 -40.15 -6.87
N ILE A 205 -8.66 -39.18 -6.49
CA ILE A 205 -8.83 -38.37 -5.28
C ILE A 205 -8.84 -36.91 -5.68
N GLU A 206 -9.93 -36.22 -5.36
CA GLU A 206 -10.11 -34.79 -5.56
C GLU A 206 -9.71 -34.02 -4.29
N VAL A 207 -8.81 -33.05 -4.44
CA VAL A 207 -8.31 -32.26 -3.31
C VAL A 207 -9.18 -31.02 -3.17
N GLN A 208 -10.21 -31.12 -2.33
CA GLN A 208 -11.21 -30.07 -2.13
C GLN A 208 -10.64 -28.81 -1.45
N GLY A 209 -11.21 -27.65 -1.79
CA GLY A 209 -11.06 -26.38 -1.08
C GLY A 209 -12.42 -25.77 -0.72
N GLU A 210 -12.44 -24.58 -0.09
CA GLU A 210 -13.69 -23.92 0.32
C GLU A 210 -14.70 -23.75 -0.82
N GLN A 211 -14.21 -23.65 -2.06
CA GLN A 211 -15.02 -23.53 -3.27
C GLN A 211 -15.96 -24.73 -3.54
N HIS A 212 -15.81 -25.85 -2.83
CA HIS A 212 -16.75 -26.98 -2.90
C HIS A 212 -17.82 -26.92 -1.80
N LYS A 213 -17.60 -26.12 -0.74
CA LYS A 213 -18.51 -26.03 0.41
C LYS A 213 -19.42 -24.81 0.34
N ARG A 214 -18.93 -23.72 -0.24
CA ARG A 214 -19.67 -22.45 -0.32
C ARG A 214 -19.37 -21.71 -1.60
N TYR A 215 -20.33 -20.90 -2.03
CA TYR A 215 -20.14 -20.04 -3.16
C TYR A 215 -19.06 -18.98 -2.87
N VAL A 216 -17.98 -18.99 -3.64
CA VAL A 216 -16.95 -17.95 -3.58
C VAL A 216 -16.81 -17.32 -4.96
N LYS A 217 -17.12 -16.01 -5.07
CA LYS A 217 -17.10 -15.26 -6.34
C LYS A 217 -15.76 -15.35 -7.10
N HIS A 218 -14.65 -15.54 -6.38
CA HIS A 218 -13.34 -15.74 -6.99
C HIS A 218 -13.25 -17.06 -7.79
N PHE A 219 -13.89 -18.13 -7.30
CA PHE A 219 -13.83 -19.46 -7.89
C PHE A 219 -15.04 -19.79 -8.79
N HIS A 220 -16.13 -19.04 -8.68
CA HIS A 220 -17.36 -19.30 -9.42
C HIS A 220 -17.80 -18.06 -10.18
N ARG A 221 -17.92 -18.20 -11.50
CA ARG A 221 -18.39 -17.11 -12.37
C ARG A 221 -19.87 -16.79 -12.15
N ILE A 222 -20.68 -17.81 -11.91
CA ILE A 222 -22.13 -17.73 -11.67
C ILE A 222 -22.54 -18.78 -10.64
N LEU A 223 -23.64 -18.53 -9.93
CA LEU A 223 -24.17 -19.43 -8.89
C LEU A 223 -24.55 -20.80 -9.45
N GLU A 224 -25.07 -20.84 -10.67
CA GLU A 224 -25.42 -22.08 -11.37
C GLU A 224 -24.22 -23.03 -11.55
N GLY A 225 -23.03 -22.46 -11.81
CA GLY A 225 -21.79 -23.24 -11.89
C GLY A 225 -21.39 -23.90 -10.58
N PHE A 226 -21.69 -23.26 -9.44
CA PHE A 226 -21.50 -23.86 -8.11
C PHE A 226 -22.52 -24.96 -7.83
N ASN A 227 -23.79 -24.76 -8.19
CA ASN A 227 -24.82 -25.78 -8.01
C ASN A 227 -24.51 -27.05 -8.83
N ASN A 228 -24.02 -26.88 -10.07
CA ASN A 228 -23.59 -28.01 -10.90
C ASN A 228 -22.38 -28.75 -10.29
N LEU A 229 -21.51 -28.05 -9.55
CA LEU A 229 -20.40 -28.69 -8.83
C LEU A 229 -20.92 -29.50 -7.62
N LEU A 230 -21.90 -28.98 -6.87
CA LEU A 230 -22.52 -29.70 -5.75
C LEU A 230 -23.27 -30.97 -6.16
N ILE A 231 -23.83 -31.01 -7.36
CA ILE A 231 -24.55 -32.20 -7.88
C ILE A 231 -23.56 -33.29 -8.33
N ARG A 232 -22.36 -32.89 -8.75
CA ARG A 232 -21.32 -33.80 -9.25
C ARG A 232 -20.55 -34.48 -8.11
N ASP A 233 -20.25 -33.73 -7.06
CA ASP A 233 -19.42 -34.15 -5.92
C ASP A 233 -20.21 -34.96 -4.88
#